data_AF-A0A537DP17-F1
#
_entry.id   AF-A0A537DP17-F1
#
_cell.length_a   1.000
_cell.length_b   1.000
_cell.length_c   1.000
_cell.angle_alpha   90.00
_cell.angle_beta   90.00
_cell.angle_gamma   90.00
#
_symmetry.space_group_name_H-M   'P 1'
#
loop_
_entity.id
_entity.type
_entity.pdbx_description
1 polymer ?
#
loop_
_entity_poly.entity_id
_entity_poly.type
_entity_poly.pdbx_seq_one_letter_code
_entity_poly.pdbx_strand_id
1 'polypeptide(L)'
;MRRALLVLALCLAAGAAGAQTSKVKGGKPAWAELTVEQQHTLAPLKADWESLDPDRRRKWIGIAKRYPGMKPQEQERVQRRMQAWAKLTPEQRRQARENYKRIAKVPPEERGKLGEQWAEYQALPPSERQNLAPPQTPARKKK
;
A
#
# COMPACT_ATOMS: atom_id res chain seq x y z
N MET A 1 -3.75 -71.68 -5.54
CA MET A 1 -2.49 -71.84 -6.28
C MET A 1 -2.39 -70.74 -7.34
N ARG A 2 -1.23 -70.05 -7.40
CA ARG A 2 -0.75 -69.16 -8.49
C ARG A 2 -1.47 -67.79 -8.58
N ARG A 3 -0.83 -66.63 -8.77
CA ARG A 3 0.57 -66.16 -8.88
C ARG A 3 0.50 -64.62 -8.70
N ALA A 4 1.54 -64.03 -8.10
CA ALA A 4 1.75 -62.57 -8.02
C ALA A 4 2.11 -61.96 -9.39
N LEU A 5 1.92 -60.63 -9.55
CA LEU A 5 2.67 -59.63 -10.35
C LEU A 5 1.87 -58.29 -10.28
N LEU A 6 2.23 -57.29 -9.47
CA LEU A 6 3.20 -56.19 -9.66
C LEU A 6 2.87 -55.17 -10.79
N VAL A 7 2.70 -53.90 -10.35
CA VAL A 7 3.03 -52.61 -11.03
C VAL A 7 1.98 -52.00 -11.99
N LEU A 8 1.42 -50.82 -11.68
CA LEU A 8 1.95 -49.50 -12.09
C LEU A 8 0.93 -48.38 -11.78
N ALA A 9 1.46 -47.28 -11.25
CA ALA A 9 0.79 -46.02 -10.95
C ALA A 9 0.08 -45.35 -12.14
N LEU A 10 -1.04 -44.67 -11.86
CA LEU A 10 -1.36 -43.37 -12.47
C LEU A 10 -2.35 -42.60 -11.59
N CYS A 11 -1.88 -42.01 -10.49
CA CYS A 11 -2.65 -40.99 -9.80
C CYS A 11 -2.61 -39.71 -10.62
N LEU A 12 -3.77 -39.31 -11.16
CA LEU A 12 -3.98 -38.01 -11.78
C LEU A 12 -3.53 -36.89 -10.84
N ALA A 13 -2.62 -36.05 -11.33
CA ALA A 13 -2.22 -34.81 -10.69
C ALA A 13 -3.41 -33.82 -10.71
N ALA A 14 -4.06 -33.66 -9.56
CA ALA A 14 -4.88 -32.47 -9.31
C ALA A 14 -3.92 -31.31 -9.04
N GLY A 15 -3.86 -30.36 -9.98
CA GLY A 15 -3.12 -29.12 -9.84
C GLY A 15 -3.67 -28.28 -8.70
N ALA A 16 -3.09 -28.45 -7.51
CA ALA A 16 -3.15 -27.43 -6.49
C ALA A 16 -2.32 -26.24 -7.00
N ALA A 17 -3.00 -25.12 -7.28
CA ALA A 17 -2.37 -23.82 -7.46
C ALA A 17 -1.46 -23.56 -6.25
N GLY A 18 -0.17 -23.78 -6.44
CA GLY A 18 0.83 -23.53 -5.44
C GLY A 18 0.89 -22.05 -5.17
N ALA A 19 0.19 -21.59 -4.13
CA ALA A 19 0.58 -20.40 -3.41
C ALA A 19 1.96 -20.68 -2.81
N GLN A 20 3.01 -20.45 -3.59
CA GLN A 20 4.38 -20.52 -3.12
C GLN A 20 4.55 -19.41 -2.08
N THR A 21 4.42 -19.78 -0.82
CA THR A 21 4.84 -18.94 0.30
C THR A 21 6.36 -18.90 0.28
N SER A 22 6.92 -17.96 -0.46
CA SER A 22 8.34 -17.64 -0.43
C SER A 22 8.74 -17.36 1.02
N LYS A 23 9.60 -18.24 1.55
CA LYS A 23 10.15 -18.21 2.90
C LYS A 23 10.90 -16.88 3.07
N VAL A 24 10.27 -15.91 3.73
CA VAL A 24 10.82 -14.56 4.00
C VAL A 24 12.17 -14.70 4.71
N LYS A 25 13.27 -14.59 3.96
CA LYS A 25 14.61 -14.46 4.54
C LYS A 25 14.84 -12.98 4.85
N GLY A 26 14.84 -12.64 6.15
CA GLY A 26 15.38 -11.37 6.62
C GLY A 26 14.39 -10.21 6.69
N GLY A 27 13.23 -10.38 7.32
CA GLY A 27 12.42 -9.31 7.93
C GLY A 27 11.82 -8.23 7.01
N LYS A 28 12.22 -8.14 5.74
CA LYS A 28 11.81 -7.13 4.75
C LYS A 28 11.39 -7.85 3.46
N PRO A 29 10.09 -8.02 3.19
CA PRO A 29 9.65 -8.66 1.96
C PRO A 29 10.11 -7.86 0.74
N ALA A 30 10.91 -8.48 -0.13
CA ALA A 30 11.34 -7.88 -1.39
C ALA A 30 10.19 -7.84 -2.40
N TRP A 31 10.25 -6.96 -3.41
CA TRP A 31 9.19 -6.88 -4.43
C TRP A 31 8.94 -8.23 -5.13
N ALA A 32 10.01 -8.95 -5.45
CA ALA A 32 9.96 -10.25 -6.12
C ALA A 32 9.35 -11.37 -5.25
N GLU A 33 9.27 -11.20 -3.94
CA GLU A 33 8.69 -12.18 -3.02
C GLU A 33 7.17 -12.01 -2.88
N LEU A 34 6.60 -10.94 -3.43
CA LEU A 34 5.16 -10.71 -3.44
C LEU A 34 4.47 -11.65 -4.43
N THR A 35 3.28 -12.11 -4.09
CA THR A 35 2.41 -12.86 -5.01
C THR A 35 2.04 -12.00 -6.24
N VAL A 36 1.71 -12.63 -7.37
CA VAL A 36 1.32 -11.93 -8.60
C VAL A 36 0.17 -10.95 -8.36
N GLU A 37 -0.84 -11.36 -7.58
CA GLU A 37 -1.97 -10.51 -7.21
C GLU A 37 -1.54 -9.30 -6.37
N GLN A 38 -0.67 -9.50 -5.37
CA GLN A 38 -0.11 -8.40 -4.58
C GLN A 38 0.71 -7.45 -5.44
N GLN A 39 1.54 -7.96 -6.35
CA GLN A 39 2.32 -7.13 -7.27
C GLN A 39 1.42 -6.30 -8.17
N HIS A 40 0.31 -6.87 -8.66
CA HIS A 40 -0.67 -6.15 -9.46
C HIS A 40 -1.34 -5.03 -8.66
N THR A 41 -1.85 -5.32 -7.46
CA THR A 41 -2.49 -4.30 -6.61
C THR A 41 -1.52 -3.18 -6.21
N LEU A 42 -0.27 -3.53 -5.93
CA LEU A 42 0.75 -2.61 -5.42
C LEU A 42 1.62 -2.00 -6.53
N ALA A 43 1.30 -2.23 -7.81
CA ALA A 43 2.12 -1.81 -8.95
C ALA A 43 2.56 -0.32 -8.91
N PRO A 44 1.71 0.64 -8.48
CA PRO A 44 2.14 2.04 -8.34
C PRO A 44 3.31 2.27 -7.39
N LEU A 45 3.56 1.36 -6.44
CA LEU A 45 4.62 1.48 -5.44
C LEU A 45 5.92 0.76 -5.87
N LYS A 46 5.93 0.03 -6.99
CA LYS A 46 7.05 -0.81 -7.42
C LYS A 46 8.39 -0.06 -7.45
N ALA A 47 8.41 1.13 -8.04
CA ALA A 47 9.64 1.92 -8.22
C ALA A 47 10.31 2.28 -6.89
N ASP A 48 9.50 2.47 -5.85
CA ASP A 48 9.95 2.91 -4.53
C ASP A 48 9.92 1.82 -3.47
N TRP A 49 9.51 0.61 -3.83
CA TRP A 49 9.29 -0.48 -2.88
C TRP A 49 10.51 -0.71 -2.00
N GLU A 50 11.70 -0.64 -2.60
CA GLU A 50 12.94 -0.86 -1.87
C GLU A 50 13.29 0.24 -0.86
N SER A 51 12.81 1.47 -1.09
CA SER A 51 12.98 2.58 -0.16
C SER A 51 12.04 2.53 1.04
N LEU A 52 11.01 1.68 0.99
CA LEU A 52 10.05 1.54 2.08
C LEU A 52 10.65 0.74 3.23
N ASP A 53 10.52 1.28 4.44
CA ASP A 53 10.78 0.59 5.70
C ASP A 53 9.93 -0.71 5.83
N PRO A 54 10.42 -1.75 6.53
CA PRO A 54 9.75 -3.05 6.59
C PRO A 54 8.34 -3.00 7.14
N ASP A 55 8.07 -2.13 8.13
CA ASP A 55 6.72 -1.98 8.70
C ASP A 55 5.75 -1.45 7.65
N ARG A 56 6.23 -0.57 6.77
CA ARG A 56 5.43 0.00 5.71
C ARG A 56 5.13 -1.05 4.63
N ARG A 57 6.13 -1.84 4.23
CA ARG A 57 5.92 -2.95 3.28
C ARG A 57 4.89 -3.93 3.82
N ARG A 58 5.03 -4.35 5.09
CA ARG A 58 4.05 -5.22 5.77
C ARG A 58 2.63 -4.63 5.76
N LYS A 59 2.48 -3.33 6.02
CA LYS A 59 1.17 -2.65 5.95
C LYS A 59 0.57 -2.67 4.54
N TRP A 60 1.37 -2.41 3.50
CA TRP A 60 0.89 -2.46 2.11
C TRP A 60 0.53 -3.87 1.67
N ILE A 61 1.32 -4.88 2.04
CA ILE A 61 0.99 -6.29 1.81
C ILE A 61 -0.33 -6.66 2.49
N GLY A 62 -0.55 -6.21 3.72
CA GLY A 62 -1.81 -6.43 4.45
C GLY A 62 -3.02 -5.71 3.83
N ILE A 63 -2.81 -4.58 3.14
CA ILE A 63 -3.85 -3.92 2.33
C ILE A 63 -4.12 -4.75 1.08
N ALA A 64 -3.07 -5.14 0.34
CA ALA A 64 -3.19 -5.94 -0.88
C ALA A 64 -3.90 -7.28 -0.64
N LYS A 65 -3.64 -7.94 0.49
CA LYS A 65 -4.35 -9.18 0.87
C LYS A 65 -5.86 -8.99 1.02
N ARG A 66 -6.31 -7.82 1.49
CA ARG A 66 -7.74 -7.53 1.72
C ARG A 66 -8.42 -6.87 0.52
N TYR A 67 -7.63 -6.30 -0.38
CA TYR A 67 -8.09 -5.50 -1.51
C TYR A 67 -9.15 -6.21 -2.39
N PRO A 68 -8.99 -7.49 -2.77
CA PRO A 68 -9.98 -8.18 -3.61
C PRO A 68 -11.36 -8.30 -2.96
N GLY A 69 -11.41 -8.38 -1.62
CA GLY A 69 -12.65 -8.46 -0.85
C GLY A 69 -13.27 -7.11 -0.48
N MET A 70 -12.63 -5.99 -0.85
CA MET A 70 -13.18 -4.65 -0.61
C MET A 70 -14.29 -4.32 -1.62
N LYS A 71 -15.23 -3.46 -1.21
CA LYS A 71 -16.24 -2.92 -2.15
C LYS A 71 -15.55 -2.07 -3.23
N PRO A 72 -16.11 -1.96 -4.45
CA PRO A 72 -15.49 -1.20 -5.55
C PRO A 72 -15.08 0.23 -5.20
N GLN A 73 -15.94 0.97 -4.48
CA GLN A 73 -15.63 2.34 -4.02
C GLN A 73 -14.43 2.39 -3.06
N GLU A 74 -14.25 1.36 -2.24
CA GLU A 74 -13.12 1.27 -1.32
C GLU A 74 -11.82 0.91 -2.04
N GLN A 75 -11.91 0.00 -3.02
CA GLN A 75 -10.80 -0.32 -3.91
C GLN A 75 -10.31 0.93 -4.64
N GLU A 76 -11.23 1.72 -5.21
CA GLU A 76 -10.90 2.97 -5.88
C GLU A 76 -10.23 3.96 -4.92
N ARG A 77 -10.76 4.11 -3.70
CA ARG A 77 -10.16 4.97 -2.68
C ARG A 77 -8.73 4.55 -2.34
N VAL A 78 -8.48 3.25 -2.21
CA VAL A 78 -7.13 2.71 -1.97
C VAL A 78 -6.21 3.02 -3.16
N GLN A 79 -6.66 2.77 -4.39
CA GLN A 79 -5.87 3.05 -5.60
C GLN A 79 -5.52 4.53 -5.72
N ARG A 80 -6.50 5.42 -5.56
CA ARG A 80 -6.27 6.87 -5.61
C ARG A 80 -5.24 7.33 -4.58
N ARG A 81 -5.34 6.85 -3.34
CA ARG A 81 -4.39 7.20 -2.27
C ARG A 81 -3.00 6.62 -2.54
N MET A 82 -2.93 5.40 -3.07
CA MET A 82 -1.66 4.75 -3.40
C MET A 82 -0.95 5.50 -4.53
N GLN A 83 -1.66 5.86 -5.60
CA GLN A 83 -1.12 6.66 -6.70
C GLN A 83 -0.67 8.05 -6.23
N ALA A 84 -1.47 8.72 -5.39
CA ALA A 84 -1.09 10.00 -4.81
C ALA A 84 0.21 9.88 -3.99
N TRP A 85 0.34 8.81 -3.20
CA TRP A 85 1.55 8.53 -2.44
C TRP A 85 2.77 8.26 -3.33
N ALA A 86 2.61 7.46 -4.39
CA ALA A 86 3.67 7.15 -5.34
C ALA A 86 4.23 8.41 -6.01
N LYS A 87 3.38 9.40 -6.30
CA LYS A 87 3.77 10.68 -6.90
C LYS A 87 4.56 11.61 -5.95
N LEU A 88 4.52 11.38 -4.63
CA LEU A 88 5.27 12.21 -3.68
C LEU A 88 6.77 11.93 -3.78
N THR A 89 7.59 12.98 -3.70
CA THR A 89 9.05 12.84 -3.55
C THR A 89 9.42 12.26 -2.18
N PRO A 90 10.64 11.70 -2.01
CA PRO A 90 11.07 11.21 -0.70
C PRO A 90 10.93 12.23 0.43
N GLU A 91 11.23 13.50 0.14
CA GLU A 91 11.05 14.63 1.08
C GLU A 91 9.58 14.86 1.43
N GLN A 92 8.71 14.97 0.41
CA GLN A 92 7.27 15.15 0.61
C GLN A 92 6.67 13.99 1.41
N ARG A 93 7.13 12.75 1.16
CA ARG A 93 6.73 11.59 1.96
C ARG A 93 7.21 11.71 3.40
N ARG A 94 8.41 12.24 3.67
CA ARG A 94 8.87 12.49 5.05
C ARG A 94 7.96 13.49 5.75
N GLN A 95 7.71 14.62 5.12
CA GLN A 95 6.83 15.67 5.65
C GLN A 95 5.42 15.14 5.90
N ALA A 96 4.84 14.38 4.96
CA ALA A 96 3.54 13.74 5.13
C ALA A 96 3.52 12.79 6.34
N ARG A 97 4.60 12.05 6.59
CA ARG A 97 4.73 11.18 7.78
C ARG A 97 4.81 11.98 9.07
N GLU A 98 5.60 13.05 9.11
CA GLU A 98 5.70 13.89 10.31
C GLU A 98 4.37 14.60 10.61
N ASN A 99 3.67 15.07 9.58
CA ASN A 99 2.34 15.64 9.72
C ASN A 99 1.34 14.59 10.25
N TYR A 100 1.38 13.36 9.72
CA TYR A 100 0.55 12.28 10.23
C TYR A 100 0.86 11.95 11.70
N LYS A 101 2.14 11.89 12.10
CA LYS A 101 2.52 11.64 13.50
C LYS A 101 1.99 12.74 14.42
N ARG A 102 2.02 14.00 13.99
CA ARG A 102 1.47 15.13 14.76
C ARG A 102 -0.04 14.97 14.93
N ILE A 103 -0.76 14.72 13.85
CA ILE A 103 -2.23 14.55 13.86
C ILE A 103 -2.64 13.30 14.66
N ALA A 104 -1.89 12.21 14.56
CA ALA A 104 -2.19 10.97 15.27
C ALA A 104 -2.13 11.12 16.80
N LYS A 105 -1.34 12.08 17.30
CA LYS A 105 -1.24 12.43 18.73
C LYS A 105 -2.40 13.30 19.23
N VAL A 106 -3.21 13.87 18.33
CA VAL A 106 -4.39 14.65 18.72
C VAL A 106 -5.41 13.72 19.40
N PRO A 107 -5.89 14.07 20.62
CA PRO A 107 -6.88 13.29 21.35
C PRO A 107 -8.12 13.00 20.52
N PRO A 108 -8.77 11.83 20.68
CA PRO A 108 -9.97 11.49 19.92
C PRO A 108 -11.07 12.56 19.99
N GLU A 109 -11.25 13.23 21.13
CA GLU A 109 -12.26 14.29 21.30
C GLU A 109 -11.97 15.52 20.41
N GLU A 110 -10.69 15.82 20.16
CA GLU A 110 -10.27 16.96 19.35
C GLU A 110 -10.21 16.66 17.85
N ARG A 111 -10.18 15.38 17.46
CA ARG A 111 -10.16 14.98 16.04
C ARG A 111 -11.41 15.43 15.27
N GLY A 112 -12.56 15.50 15.94
CA GLY A 112 -13.80 16.02 15.35
C GLY A 112 -13.65 17.47 14.90
N LYS A 113 -13.13 18.32 15.79
CA LYS A 113 -12.85 19.74 15.51
C LYS A 113 -11.86 19.93 14.37
N LEU A 114 -10.84 19.07 14.29
CA LEU A 114 -9.88 19.11 13.18
C LEU A 114 -10.55 18.77 11.82
N GLY A 115 -11.53 17.86 11.82
CA GLY A 115 -12.33 17.55 10.64
C GLY A 115 -13.20 18.71 10.18
N GLU A 116 -13.82 19.41 11.12
CA GLU A 116 -14.62 20.62 10.86
C GLU A 116 -13.76 21.75 10.30
N GLN A 117 -12.63 22.06 10.95
CA GLN A 117 -11.65 23.04 10.47
C GLN A 117 -11.14 22.71 9.07
N TRP A 118 -10.94 21.43 8.79
CA TRP A 118 -10.54 20.99 7.45
C TRP A 118 -11.65 21.18 6.42
N ALA A 119 -12.90 20.90 6.78
CA ALA A 119 -14.05 21.12 5.90
C ALA A 119 -14.27 22.61 5.60
N GLU A 120 -14.16 23.46 6.63
CA GLU A 120 -14.20 24.92 6.49
C GLU A 120 -13.07 25.42 5.60
N TYR A 121 -11.84 24.95 5.84
CA TYR A 121 -10.70 25.25 4.96
C TYR A 121 -10.98 24.86 3.51
N GLN A 122 -11.58 23.69 3.24
CA GLN A 122 -11.91 23.26 1.88
C GLN A 122 -13.03 24.08 1.23
N ALA A 123 -13.92 24.68 2.03
CA ALA A 123 -15.00 25.54 1.57
C ALA A 123 -14.52 26.96 1.19
N LEU A 124 -13.34 27.38 1.63
CA LEU A 124 -12.76 28.68 1.28
C LEU A 124 -12.53 28.83 -0.24
N PRO A 125 -12.69 30.05 -0.79
CA PRO A 125 -12.35 30.36 -2.17
C PRO A 125 -10.91 29.93 -2.53
N PRO A 126 -10.63 29.51 -3.78
CA PRO A 126 -9.30 29.05 -4.18
C PRO A 126 -8.17 30.05 -3.90
N SER A 127 -8.46 31.35 -4.01
CA SER A 127 -7.52 32.44 -3.70
C SER A 127 -7.13 32.45 -2.23
N GLU A 128 -8.10 32.35 -1.32
CA GLU A 128 -7.85 32.33 0.13
C GLU A 128 -7.15 31.05 0.56
N ARG A 129 -7.52 29.91 -0.02
CA ARG A 129 -6.81 28.65 0.24
C ARG A 129 -5.35 28.68 -0.20
N GLN A 130 -5.02 29.36 -1.31
CA GLN A 130 -3.62 29.49 -1.74
C GLN A 130 -2.79 30.32 -0.76
N ASN A 131 -3.38 31.34 -0.14
CA ASN A 131 -2.71 32.15 0.87
C ASN A 131 -2.43 31.38 2.17
N LEU A 132 -3.28 30.40 2.48
CA LEU A 132 -3.17 29.55 3.67
C LEU A 132 -2.40 28.24 3.42
N ALA A 133 -2.26 27.84 2.15
CA ALA A 133 -1.48 26.67 1.80
C ALA A 133 -0.01 26.90 2.14
N PRO A 134 0.67 25.95 2.81
CA PRO A 134 2.10 26.06 3.00
C PRO A 134 2.78 26.19 1.63
N PRO A 135 3.83 27.03 1.49
CA PRO A 135 4.48 27.26 0.21
C PRO A 135 4.85 25.93 -0.42
N GLN A 136 4.31 25.67 -1.62
CA GLN A 136 4.63 24.47 -2.37
C GLN A 136 6.12 24.56 -2.71
N THR A 137 6.98 23.85 -1.99
CA THR A 137 8.39 23.72 -2.40
C THR A 137 8.39 23.00 -3.75
N PRO A 138 8.74 23.68 -4.86
CA PRO A 138 8.77 23.01 -6.14
C PRO A 138 9.80 21.88 -6.05
N ALA A 139 9.44 20.69 -6.55
CA ALA A 139 10.39 19.60 -6.71
C ALA A 139 11.55 20.13 -7.56
N ARG A 140 12.70 20.34 -6.92
CA ARG A 140 13.91 20.84 -7.58
C ARG A 140 14.24 19.87 -8.71
N LYS A 141 13.97 20.25 -9.96
CA LYS A 141 14.35 19.46 -11.13
C LYS A 141 15.87 19.36 -11.10
N LYS A 142 16.41 18.17 -10.82
CA LYS A 142 17.83 17.91 -11.04
C LYS A 142 18.04 17.92 -12.55
N LYS A 143 18.86 18.87 -13.00
CA LYS A 143 19.37 18.99 -14.37
C LYS A 143 20.43 17.93 -14.60
#